data_AF-A0A1S2M7N6-F1
#
_entry.id   AF-A0A1S2M7N6-F1
#
_cell.length_a   1.000
_cell.length_b   1.000
_cell.length_c   1.000
_cell.angle_alpha   90.00
_cell.angle_beta   90.00
_cell.angle_gamma   90.00
#
_symmetry.space_group_name_H-M   'P 1'
#
loop_
_entity.id
_entity.type
_entity.pdbx_description
1 polymer ?
#
loop_
_entity_poly.entity_id
_entity_poly.type
_entity_poly.pdbx_seq_one_letter_code
_entity_poly.pdbx_strand_id
1 'polypeptide(L)' 'MDKAKVHPFILISLIMSSISMGIFANQNYINQEIGYGISFTLLSFFLIGLVIFGFIRNRKIDNEKNK' A
#
# COMPACT_ATOMS: atom_id res chain seq x y z
N MET A 1 -9.55 -4.20 23.45
CA MET A 1 -8.26 -3.77 22.84
C MET A 1 -8.45 -2.36 22.33
N ASP A 2 -7.64 -1.40 22.80
CA ASP A 2 -7.71 -0.02 22.32
C ASP A 2 -7.61 0.05 20.79
N LYS A 3 -8.45 0.89 20.18
CA LYS A 3 -8.43 1.10 18.72
C LYS A 3 -7.19 1.92 18.35
N ALA A 4 -6.07 1.21 18.19
CA ALA A 4 -4.84 1.82 17.72
C ALA A 4 -4.99 2.26 16.24
N LYS A 5 -4.61 3.52 15.98
CA LYS A 5 -4.50 4.06 14.62
C LYS A 5 -3.27 3.49 13.93
N VAL A 6 -3.35 3.36 12.61
CA VAL A 6 -2.18 3.07 11.78
C VAL A 6 -1.31 4.34 11.78
N HIS A 7 -0.06 4.20 12.18
CA HIS A 7 0.87 5.33 12.22
C HIS A 7 1.06 5.92 10.81
N PRO A 8 1.01 7.26 10.63
CA PRO A 8 1.07 7.87 9.30
C PRO A 8 2.35 7.53 8.53
N PHE A 9 3.47 7.34 9.23
CA PHE A 9 4.72 6.90 8.59
C PHE A 9 4.63 5.50 7.96
N ILE A 10 3.79 4.60 8.51
CA ILE A 10 3.57 3.27 7.92
C ILE A 10 2.80 3.41 6.60
N LEU A 11 1.81 4.31 6.55
CA LEU A 11 1.08 4.59 5.31
C LEU A 11 2.01 5.19 4.24
N ILE A 12 2.89 6.12 4.62
CA ILE A 12 3.88 6.69 3.71
C ILE A 12 4.85 5.61 3.21
N SER A 13 5.35 4.73 4.09
CA SER A 13 6.24 3.64 3.67
C SER A 13 5.55 2.66 2.72
N LEU A 14 4.26 2.37 2.94
CA LEU A 14 3.47 1.53 2.05
C LEU A 14 3.29 2.16 0.66
N ILE A 15 3.08 3.47 0.59
CA ILE A 15 3.02 4.22 -0.68
C ILE A 15 4.36 4.12 -1.43
N MET A 16 5.47 4.39 -0.75
CA MET A 16 6.81 4.29 -1.34
C MET A 16 7.13 2.87 -1.83
N SER A 17 6.68 1.85 -1.07
CA SER A 17 6.84 0.44 -1.44
C SER A 17 6.01 0.09 -2.68
N SER A 18 4.76 0.57 -2.77
CA SER A 18 3.92 0.37 -3.96
C SER A 18 4.53 0.99 -5.21
N ILE A 19 5.06 2.22 -5.10
CA ILE A 19 5.75 2.90 -6.22
C ILE A 19 6.96 2.09 -6.66
N SER A 20 7.79 1.64 -5.70
CA SER A 20 8.98 0.82 -5.99
C SER A 20 8.61 -0.46 -6.74
N MET A 21 7.54 -1.13 -6.33
CA MET A 21 7.04 -2.34 -6.99
C MET A 21 6.50 -2.06 -8.40
N GLY A 22 5.88 -0.90 -8.63
CA GLY A 22 5.49 -0.47 -9.98
C GLY A 22 6.70 -0.26 -10.89
N ILE A 23 7.78 0.35 -10.37
CA ILE A 23 9.03 0.54 -11.11
C ILE A 23 9.67 -0.82 -11.43
N PHE A 24 9.75 -1.74 -10.47
CA PHE A 24 10.27 -3.08 -10.68
C PHE A 24 9.42 -3.88 -11.67
N ALA A 25 8.10 -3.76 -11.63
CA ALA A 25 7.23 -4.41 -12.61
C ALA A 25 7.55 -3.95 -14.04
N ASN A 26 7.73 -2.64 -14.24
CA ASN A 26 8.07 -2.08 -15.55
C ASN A 26 9.47 -2.52 -16.02
N GLN A 27 10.47 -2.52 -15.14
CA GLN A 27 11.81 -3.04 -15.47
C GLN A 27 11.78 -4.51 -15.88
N ASN A 28 11.07 -5.35 -15.13
CA ASN A 28 10.95 -6.78 -15.45
C ASN A 28 10.17 -7.03 -16.74
N TYR A 29 9.18 -6.19 -17.05
CA TYR A 29 8.48 -6.22 -18.34
C TYR A 29 9.44 -5.94 -19.52
N ILE A 30 10.28 -4.91 -19.40
CA ILE A 30 11.29 -4.57 -20.42
C ILE A 30 12.32 -5.70 -20.58
N ASN A 31 12.71 -6.33 -19.48
CA ASN A 31 13.67 -7.43 -19.46
C ASN A 31 13.09 -8.79 -19.93
N GLN A 32 11.85 -8.81 -20.44
CA GLN A 32 11.11 -10.03 -20.84
C GLN A 32 10.86 -11.04 -19.70
N GLU A 33 11.09 -10.62 -18.46
CA GLU A 33 10.85 -11.37 -17.22
C GLU A 33 9.38 -11.19 -16.76
N ILE A 34 8.45 -11.64 -17.62
CA ILE A 34 7.01 -11.36 -17.50
C ILE A 34 6.44 -11.90 -16.18
N GLY A 35 6.91 -13.06 -15.71
CA GLY A 35 6.44 -13.68 -14.46
C GLY A 35 6.71 -12.82 -13.22
N TYR A 36 7.89 -12.20 -13.15
CA TYR A 36 8.24 -11.26 -12.09
C TYR A 36 7.46 -9.95 -12.23
N GLY A 37 7.28 -9.46 -13.47
CA GLY A 37 6.49 -8.27 -13.75
C GLY A 37 5.04 -8.36 -13.25
N ILE A 38 4.36 -9.48 -13.52
CA ILE A 38 2.99 -9.75 -13.03
C ILE A 38 2.96 -9.79 -11.50
N SER A 39 3.92 -10.48 -10.88
CA SER A 39 3.99 -10.61 -9.43
C SER A 39 4.15 -9.25 -8.73
N PHE A 40 5.05 -8.40 -9.23
CA PHE A 40 5.25 -7.05 -8.69
C PHE A 40 4.05 -6.13 -8.93
N THR A 41 3.36 -6.29 -10.06
CA THR A 41 2.12 -5.55 -10.35
C THR A 41 1.03 -5.90 -9.34
N LEU A 42 0.76 -7.19 -9.12
CA LEU A 42 -0.19 -7.67 -8.11
C LEU A 42 0.17 -7.16 -6.71
N LEU A 43 1.45 -7.24 -6.34
CA LEU A 43 1.93 -6.76 -5.05
C LEU A 43 1.74 -5.24 -4.91
N SER A 44 1.98 -4.45 -5.96
CA SER A 44 1.75 -3.00 -5.95
C SER A 44 0.27 -2.67 -5.70
N PHE A 45 -0.66 -3.32 -6.40
CA PHE A 45 -2.09 -3.14 -6.18
C PHE A 45 -2.53 -3.53 -4.76
N PHE A 46 -1.98 -4.64 -4.24
CA PHE A 46 -2.26 -5.08 -2.87
C PHE A 46 -1.81 -4.03 -1.84
N LEU A 47 -0.61 -3.47 -1.99
CA LEU A 47 -0.09 -2.43 -1.11
C LEU A 47 -0.95 -1.15 -1.17
N ILE A 48 -1.40 -0.75 -2.36
CA ILE A 48 -2.34 0.38 -2.52
C ILE A 48 -3.64 0.12 -1.75
N GLY A 49 -4.18 -1.10 -1.86
CA GLY A 49 -5.37 -1.52 -1.10
C GLY A 49 -5.19 -1.36 0.41
N LEU A 50 -4.02 -1.75 0.94
CA LEU A 50 -3.68 -1.57 2.36
C LEU A 50 -3.58 -0.09 2.76
N VAL A 51 -3.03 0.77 1.90
CA VAL A 51 -2.99 2.22 2.16
C VAL A 51 -4.40 2.79 2.27
N ILE A 52 -5.28 2.47 1.32
CA ILE A 52 -6.67 2.93 1.32
C ILE A 52 -7.38 2.43 2.58
N PHE A 53 -7.24 1.14 2.91
CA PHE A 53 -7.83 0.56 4.11
C PHE A 53 -7.33 1.23 5.39
N GLY A 54 -6.02 1.47 5.51
CA GLY A 54 -5.44 2.15 6.66
C GLY A 54 -5.93 3.60 6.80
N PHE A 55 -6.13 4.31 5.69
CA PHE A 55 -6.71 5.66 5.68
C PHE A 55 -8.18 5.66 6.14
N ILE A 56 -9.00 4.73 5.60
CA ILE A 56 -10.40 4.55 6.02
C ILE A 56 -10.50 4.21 7.51
N ARG A 57 -9.63 3.30 7.99
CA ARG A 57 -9.59 2.90 9.40
C ARG A 57 -9.21 4.08 10.31
N ASN A 58 -8.18 4.84 9.95
CA ASN A 58 -7.76 6.00 10.72
C ASN A 58 -8.86 7.05 10.81
N ARG A 59 -9.53 7.33 9.68
CA ARG A 59 -10.66 8.25 9.62
C ARG A 59 -11.84 7.77 10.48
N LYS A 60 -12.14 6.48 10.48
CA LYS A 60 -13.19 5.90 11.33
C LYS A 60 -12.88 6.09 12.82
N ILE A 61 -11.64 5.87 13.23
CA ILE A 61 -11.20 6.07 14.63
C ILE A 61 -11.27 7.56 15.01
N ASP A 62 -10.89 8.47 14.11
CA ASP A 62 -11.02 9.91 14.36
C ASP A 62 -12.47 10.36 14.53
N ASN A 63 -13.39 9.84 13.71
CA ASN A 63 -14.82 10.12 13.83
C ASN A 63 -15.42 9.58 15.14
N GLU A 64 -14.97 8.42 15.61
CA GLU A 64 -15.41 7.85 16.89
C GLU A 64 -14.86 8.60 18.10
N LYS A 65 -13.68 9.23 17.98
CA LYS A 65 -13.05 10.01 19.06
C LYS A 65 -13.60 11.44 19.17
N ASN A 66 -14.12 11.98 18.07
CA ASN A 66 -14.75 13.32 17.99
C ASN A 66 -16.27 13.31 18.26
N LYS A 67 -16.84 12.18 18.68
CA LYS A 67 -18.26 12.02 19.01
C LYS A 67 -18.43 11.86 20.52
#